data_AF-A0A950VV09-F1
#
_entry.id   AF-A0A950VV09-F1
#
_cell.length_a   1.000
_cell.length_b   1.000
_cell.length_c   1.000
_cell.angle_alpha   90.00
_cell.angle_beta   90.00
_cell.angle_gamma   90.00
#
_symmetry.space_group_name_H-M   'P 1'
#
loop_
_entity.id
_entity.type
_entity.pdbx_description
1 polymer ?
#
loop_
_entity_poly.entity_id
_entity_poly.type
_entity_poly.pdbx_seq_one_letter_code
_entity_poly.pdbx_strand_id
1 'polypeptide(L)'
;MRCPECKTPYEANAAACANCGLLLLKLAPHRRAADLATNKRRAADKMAPCKFCGSDIPEAAIRCKHCSEIVNDDFYRERAHRTRSRINHASWVAYIFGLAALLVFRPVGLVSIAAGLLLSIAYYAIPVEPPASKRNPRPRLPFWQRVKQQVKLERIAIALPSFPKRKLVFVGTPLIAAIVGYSANVILLQQPVDDVLRSNPAAFAGMNVSAHYQYYMVPGVVVYDLRTIGIRQTPIDVHTAFLEFAKKVRNNRYKRVELSYRGTTKFSIDGASFHKIGDEYAKRNFDYVLYTVPRLFHREGSSDIKPVASDRDALLQFHRQWYGNDQLTRSVANGL
;
A
#
# COMPACT_ATOMS: atom_id res chain seq x y z
N MET A 1 -15.23 -55.62 -3.35
CA MET A 1 -13.88 -55.84 -3.94
C MET A 1 -12.95 -56.30 -2.80
N ARG A 2 -11.78 -56.92 -3.05
CA ARG A 2 -10.85 -57.34 -1.98
C ARG A 2 -9.61 -56.45 -1.94
N CYS A 3 -9.16 -56.09 -0.74
CA CYS A 3 -7.95 -55.28 -0.57
C CYS A 3 -6.73 -56.05 -1.10
N PRO A 4 -5.84 -55.44 -1.90
CA PRO A 4 -4.67 -56.15 -2.44
C PRO A 4 -3.67 -56.59 -1.35
N GLU A 5 -3.59 -55.84 -0.25
CA GLU A 5 -2.72 -56.13 0.89
C GLU A 5 -3.29 -57.24 1.78
N CYS A 6 -4.44 -56.99 2.41
CA CYS A 6 -4.97 -57.86 3.47
C CYS A 6 -6.08 -58.81 2.99
N LYS A 7 -6.44 -58.79 1.70
CA LYS A 7 -7.48 -59.61 1.06
C LYS A 7 -8.88 -59.51 1.67
N THR A 8 -9.11 -58.62 2.63
CA THR A 8 -10.44 -58.41 3.21
C THR A 8 -11.39 -57.73 2.21
N PRO A 9 -12.68 -58.09 2.21
CA PRO A 9 -13.66 -57.40 1.39
C PRO A 9 -13.86 -55.97 1.88
N TYR A 10 -14.01 -55.03 0.93
CA TYR A 10 -14.33 -53.63 1.21
C TYR A 10 -15.48 -53.15 0.31
N GLU A 11 -16.21 -52.14 0.80
CA GLU A 11 -17.30 -51.46 0.10
C GLU A 11 -16.81 -50.67 -1.11
N ALA A 12 -17.57 -50.66 -2.21
CA ALA A 12 -17.13 -50.10 -3.49
C ALA A 12 -16.71 -48.61 -3.46
N ASN A 13 -17.11 -47.86 -2.44
CA ASN A 13 -16.83 -46.43 -2.28
C ASN A 13 -15.85 -46.10 -1.14
N ALA A 14 -15.25 -47.09 -0.49
CA ALA A 14 -14.32 -46.85 0.62
C ALA A 14 -13.03 -46.17 0.14
N ALA A 15 -12.68 -45.03 0.73
CA ALA A 15 -11.44 -44.29 0.41
C ALA A 15 -10.18 -45.00 0.92
N ALA A 16 -10.32 -45.82 1.97
CA ALA A 16 -9.27 -46.64 2.55
C ALA A 16 -9.83 -48.00 2.97
N CYS A 17 -8.97 -49.02 3.02
CA CYS A 17 -9.35 -50.30 3.61
C CYS A 17 -9.51 -50.14 5.13
N ALA A 18 -10.67 -50.49 5.67
CA ALA A 18 -10.93 -50.39 7.11
C ALA A 18 -9.99 -51.26 7.96
N ASN A 19 -9.43 -52.32 7.39
CA ASN A 19 -8.59 -53.27 8.14
C ASN A 19 -7.11 -52.89 8.15
N CYS A 20 -6.54 -52.45 7.02
CA CYS A 20 -5.11 -52.13 6.92
C CYS A 20 -4.79 -50.65 6.68
N GLY A 21 -5.79 -49.79 6.55
CA GLY A 21 -5.60 -48.35 6.33
C GLY A 21 -5.06 -47.97 4.95
N LEU A 22 -4.83 -48.93 4.05
CA LEU A 22 -4.32 -48.65 2.71
C LEU A 22 -5.31 -47.76 1.94
N LEU A 23 -4.85 -46.58 1.51
CA LEU A 23 -5.61 -45.66 0.67
C LEU A 23 -5.85 -46.29 -0.72
N LEU A 24 -7.12 -46.58 -1.03
CA LEU A 24 -7.54 -47.24 -2.27
C LEU A 24 -7.65 -46.26 -3.46
N LEU A 25 -7.19 -45.02 -3.28
CA LEU A 25 -7.32 -43.88 -4.19
C LEU A 25 -6.67 -44.07 -5.59
N LYS A 26 -5.79 -45.07 -5.77
CA LYS A 26 -5.02 -45.24 -7.01
C LYS A 26 -5.46 -46.39 -7.93
N LEU A 27 -6.41 -47.23 -7.54
CA LEU A 27 -6.83 -48.38 -8.38
C LEU A 27 -8.00 -48.08 -9.33
N ALA A 28 -8.65 -46.92 -9.21
CA ALA A 28 -9.82 -46.54 -10.03
C ALA A 28 -9.63 -45.41 -11.10
N PRO A 29 -8.46 -44.76 -11.32
CA PRO A 29 -8.43 -43.60 -12.22
C PRO A 29 -8.55 -43.96 -13.69
N HIS A 30 -8.07 -45.14 -14.13
CA HIS A 30 -8.01 -45.45 -15.56
C HIS A 30 -9.36 -45.82 -16.18
N ARG A 31 -10.26 -46.48 -15.41
CA ARG A 31 -11.61 -46.81 -15.91
C ARG A 31 -12.53 -45.59 -15.95
N ARG A 32 -12.50 -44.72 -14.93
CA ARG A 32 -13.31 -43.49 -14.94
C ARG A 32 -12.96 -42.55 -16.10
N ALA A 33 -11.68 -42.44 -16.46
CA ALA A 33 -11.29 -41.62 -17.61
C ALA A 33 -11.80 -42.20 -18.95
N ALA A 34 -11.74 -43.53 -19.11
CA ALA A 34 -12.27 -44.21 -20.29
C ALA A 34 -13.80 -44.12 -20.38
N ASP A 35 -14.51 -44.29 -19.25
CA ASP A 35 -15.97 -44.17 -19.19
C ASP A 35 -16.42 -42.72 -19.48
N LEU A 36 -15.72 -41.73 -18.94
CA LEU A 36 -15.99 -40.32 -19.24
C LEU A 36 -15.72 -39.97 -20.71
N ALA A 37 -14.66 -40.52 -21.31
CA ALA A 37 -14.37 -40.32 -22.73
C ALA A 37 -15.46 -40.96 -23.60
N THR A 38 -15.93 -42.14 -23.24
CA THR A 38 -16.99 -42.85 -23.95
C THR A 38 -18.33 -42.12 -23.83
N ASN A 39 -18.67 -41.63 -22.63
CA ASN A 39 -19.85 -40.81 -22.41
C ASN A 39 -19.79 -39.48 -23.17
N LYS A 40 -18.61 -38.84 -23.26
CA LYS A 40 -18.42 -37.64 -24.08
C LYS A 40 -18.61 -37.90 -25.57
N ARG A 41 -18.16 -39.05 -26.07
CA ARG A 41 -18.40 -39.46 -27.47
C ARG A 41 -19.90 -39.67 -27.72
N ARG A 42 -20.57 -40.45 -26.87
CA ARG A 42 -22.03 -40.67 -26.97
C ARG A 42 -22.85 -39.39 -26.86
N ALA A 43 -22.42 -38.44 -26.02
CA ALA A 43 -23.07 -37.13 -25.92
C ALA A 43 -22.84 -36.25 -27.16
N ALA A 44 -21.71 -36.43 -27.88
CA ALA A 44 -21.45 -35.72 -29.13
C ALA A 44 -22.33 -36.24 -30.30
N ASP A 45 -22.75 -37.49 -30.23
CA ASP A 45 -23.61 -38.12 -31.24
C ASP A 45 -25.10 -37.77 -31.08
N LYS A 46 -25.51 -37.24 -29.91
CA LYS A 46 -26.89 -36.80 -29.69
C LYS A 46 -27.20 -35.55 -30.50
N MET A 47 -28.24 -35.64 -31.33
CA MET A 47 -28.78 -34.52 -32.07
C MET A 47 -29.94 -33.89 -31.31
N ALA A 48 -29.99 -32.55 -31.32
CA ALA A 48 -31.09 -31.75 -30.80
C ALA A 48 -31.47 -30.70 -31.85
N PRO A 49 -32.76 -30.35 -31.99
CA PRO A 49 -33.17 -29.33 -32.94
C PRO A 49 -32.70 -27.94 -32.48
N CYS A 50 -32.18 -27.14 -33.42
CA CYS A 50 -31.75 -25.79 -33.16
C CYS A 50 -32.93 -24.89 -32.76
N LYS A 51 -32.83 -24.20 -31.62
CA LYS A 51 -33.89 -23.30 -31.12
C LYS A 51 -34.30 -22.17 -32.08
N PHE A 52 -33.42 -21.81 -33.02
CA PHE A 52 -33.65 -20.67 -33.93
C PHE A 52 -34.15 -21.09 -35.32
N CYS A 53 -33.61 -22.17 -35.89
CA CYS A 53 -33.93 -22.58 -37.27
C CYS A 53 -34.49 -24.00 -37.39
N GLY A 54 -34.64 -24.74 -36.29
CA GLY A 54 -35.19 -26.09 -36.27
C GLY A 54 -34.29 -27.21 -36.81
N SER A 55 -33.16 -26.88 -37.45
CA SER A 55 -32.23 -27.90 -37.98
C SER A 55 -31.60 -28.76 -36.88
N ASP A 56 -31.40 -30.05 -37.17
CA ASP A 56 -30.72 -30.97 -36.27
C ASP A 56 -29.23 -30.61 -36.13
N ILE A 57 -28.82 -30.34 -34.89
CA ILE A 57 -27.45 -30.01 -34.53
C ILE A 57 -26.98 -30.91 -33.39
N PRO A 58 -25.67 -31.22 -33.31
CA PRO A 58 -25.16 -31.95 -32.17
C PRO A 58 -25.36 -31.13 -30.89
N GLU A 59 -25.77 -31.76 -29.79
CA GLU A 59 -26.09 -31.09 -28.51
C GLU A 59 -24.89 -30.30 -27.94
N ALA A 60 -23.67 -30.75 -28.26
CA ALA A 60 -22.41 -30.08 -27.89
C ALA A 60 -21.99 -28.93 -28.83
N ALA A 61 -22.77 -28.62 -29.88
CA ALA A 61 -22.44 -27.55 -30.82
C ALA A 61 -22.58 -26.16 -30.18
N ILE A 62 -21.49 -25.39 -30.21
CA ILE A 62 -21.49 -24.01 -29.69
C ILE A 62 -22.31 -23.09 -30.61
N ARG A 63 -22.28 -23.33 -31.93
CA ARG A 63 -22.99 -22.56 -32.94
C ARG A 63 -23.70 -23.48 -33.92
N CYS A 64 -24.87 -23.06 -34.39
CA CYS A 64 -25.57 -23.76 -35.45
C CYS A 64 -24.84 -23.58 -36.78
N LYS A 65 -24.66 -24.67 -37.54
CA LYS A 65 -24.03 -24.60 -38.88
C LYS A 65 -24.87 -23.84 -39.90
N HIS A 66 -26.20 -23.86 -39.76
CA HIS A 66 -27.14 -23.26 -40.72
C HIS A 66 -27.35 -21.77 -40.47
N CYS A 67 -27.70 -21.36 -39.23
CA CYS A 67 -28.01 -19.95 -38.93
C CYS A 67 -26.85 -19.18 -38.26
N SER A 68 -25.73 -19.83 -37.92
CA SER A 68 -24.58 -19.24 -37.21
C SER A 68 -24.83 -18.69 -35.80
N GLU A 69 -26.07 -18.80 -35.30
CA GLU A 69 -26.46 -18.37 -33.96
C GLU A 69 -25.83 -19.26 -32.87
N ILE A 70 -25.57 -18.69 -31.70
CA ILE A 70 -25.03 -19.38 -30.54
C ILE A 70 -26.15 -20.21 -29.90
N VAL A 71 -25.96 -21.52 -29.78
CA VAL A 71 -27.03 -22.42 -29.28
C VAL A 71 -26.75 -22.90 -27.86
N ASN A 72 -25.47 -22.96 -27.45
CA ASN A 72 -25.06 -23.42 -26.14
C ASN A 72 -24.52 -22.25 -25.30
N ASP A 73 -25.43 -21.57 -24.59
CA ASP A 73 -25.09 -20.47 -23.66
C ASP A 73 -24.27 -20.96 -22.46
N ASP A 74 -24.49 -22.21 -22.03
CA ASP A 74 -23.81 -22.79 -20.88
C ASP A 74 -22.31 -22.96 -21.12
N PHE A 75 -21.90 -23.28 -22.36
CA PHE A 75 -20.48 -23.31 -22.73
C PHE A 75 -19.79 -21.95 -22.48
N TYR A 76 -20.44 -20.85 -22.84
CA TYR A 76 -19.88 -19.51 -22.62
C TYR A 76 -19.89 -19.12 -21.15
N ARG A 77 -20.95 -19.48 -20.41
CA ARG A 77 -20.99 -19.29 -18.95
C ARG A 77 -19.87 -20.05 -18.26
N GLU A 78 -19.68 -21.33 -18.59
CA GLU A 78 -18.65 -22.16 -17.97
C GLU A 78 -17.23 -21.67 -18.33
N ARG A 79 -17.01 -21.27 -19.59
CA ARG A 79 -15.74 -20.66 -20.00
C ARG A 79 -15.47 -19.34 -19.29
N ALA A 80 -16.49 -18.49 -19.12
CA ALA A 80 -16.38 -17.26 -18.35
C ALA A 80 -16.06 -17.55 -16.88
N HIS A 81 -16.70 -18.55 -16.27
CA HIS A 81 -16.41 -19.01 -14.91
C HIS A 81 -14.98 -19.52 -14.74
N ARG A 82 -14.49 -20.37 -15.65
CA ARG A 82 -13.09 -20.85 -15.61
C ARG A 82 -12.10 -19.70 -15.73
N THR A 83 -12.36 -18.76 -16.65
CA THR A 83 -11.49 -17.58 -16.84
C THR A 83 -11.48 -16.70 -15.59
N ARG A 84 -12.65 -16.42 -15.00
CA ARG A 84 -12.76 -15.67 -13.72
C ARG A 84 -12.06 -16.39 -12.56
N SER A 85 -12.18 -17.71 -12.45
CA SER A 85 -11.54 -18.47 -11.36
C SER A 85 -10.01 -18.40 -11.41
N ARG A 86 -9.42 -18.47 -12.61
CA ARG A 86 -7.96 -18.33 -12.79
C ARG A 86 -7.49 -16.90 -12.48
N ILE A 87 -8.27 -15.90 -12.87
CA ILE A 87 -7.93 -14.49 -12.63
C ILE A 87 -8.07 -14.13 -11.15
N ASN A 88 -9.10 -14.62 -10.45
CA ASN A 88 -9.24 -14.44 -8.99
C ASN A 88 -8.05 -15.04 -8.23
N HIS A 89 -7.52 -16.17 -8.69
CA HIS A 89 -6.34 -16.76 -8.05
C HIS A 89 -5.07 -15.91 -8.27
N ALA A 90 -4.91 -15.32 -9.45
CA ALA A 90 -3.78 -14.44 -9.74
C ALA A 90 -3.87 -13.11 -8.98
N SER A 91 -5.07 -12.52 -8.84
CA SER A 91 -5.24 -11.28 -8.07
C SER A 91 -4.97 -11.50 -6.58
N TRP A 92 -5.36 -12.66 -6.03
CA TRP A 92 -5.09 -13.00 -4.63
C TRP A 92 -3.59 -13.20 -4.36
N VAL A 93 -2.86 -13.85 -5.30
CA VAL A 93 -1.40 -13.99 -5.22
C VAL A 93 -0.71 -12.63 -5.28
N ALA A 94 -1.13 -11.75 -6.20
CA ALA A 94 -0.60 -10.39 -6.29
C ALA A 94 -0.87 -9.57 -5.01
N TYR A 95 -2.04 -9.75 -4.39
CA TYR A 95 -2.40 -9.09 -3.14
C TYR A 95 -1.48 -9.53 -1.98
N ILE A 96 -1.24 -10.83 -1.82
CA ILE A 96 -0.34 -11.36 -0.78
C ILE A 96 1.10 -10.87 -1.01
N PHE A 97 1.57 -10.86 -2.25
CA PHE A 97 2.88 -10.32 -2.58
C PHE A 97 2.99 -8.82 -2.26
N GLY A 98 1.95 -8.02 -2.57
CA GLY A 98 1.90 -6.61 -2.21
C GLY A 98 1.92 -6.38 -0.70
N LEU A 99 1.22 -7.23 0.06
CA LEU A 99 1.17 -7.16 1.52
C LEU A 99 2.49 -7.57 2.17
N ALA A 100 3.16 -8.59 1.63
CA ALA A 100 4.50 -8.98 2.06
C ALA A 100 5.55 -7.89 1.72
N ALA A 101 5.47 -7.28 0.53
CA ALA A 101 6.36 -6.19 0.14
C ALA A 101 6.22 -4.97 1.04
N LEU A 102 5.02 -4.69 1.57
CA LEU A 102 4.78 -3.61 2.54
C LEU A 102 5.46 -3.83 3.89
N LEU A 103 5.51 -5.08 4.35
CA LEU A 103 6.20 -5.41 5.60
C LEU A 103 7.72 -5.23 5.46
N VAL A 104 8.27 -5.49 4.26
CA VAL A 104 9.71 -5.45 4.01
C VAL A 104 10.21 -4.05 3.63
N PHE A 105 9.45 -3.27 2.86
CA PHE A 105 9.90 -1.99 2.29
C PHE A 105 9.07 -0.79 2.79
N ARG A 106 9.26 -0.41 4.05
CA ARG A 106 8.46 0.63 4.74
C ARG A 106 8.40 2.03 4.06
N PRO A 107 9.42 2.53 3.32
CA PRO A 107 9.27 3.80 2.60
C PRO A 107 8.94 3.66 1.11
N VAL A 108 9.24 2.52 0.45
CA VAL A 108 9.00 2.33 -1.00
C VAL A 108 7.62 1.70 -1.28
N GLY A 109 7.02 1.07 -0.27
CA GLY A 109 5.75 0.35 -0.39
C GLY A 109 4.55 1.23 -0.80
N LEU A 110 4.52 2.50 -0.42
CA LEU A 110 3.40 3.40 -0.75
C LEU A 110 3.28 3.65 -2.27
N VAL A 111 4.40 3.82 -2.97
CA VAL A 111 4.41 4.02 -4.43
C VAL A 111 4.00 2.73 -5.16
N SER A 112 4.44 1.58 -4.65
CA SER A 112 4.08 0.27 -5.19
C SER A 112 2.58 -0.04 -5.03
N ILE A 113 1.95 0.34 -3.91
CA ILE A 113 0.50 0.19 -3.73
C ILE A 113 -0.25 1.08 -4.72
N ALA A 114 0.12 2.35 -4.84
CA ALA A 114 -0.56 3.29 -5.74
C ALA A 114 -0.50 2.80 -7.19
N ALA A 115 0.67 2.31 -7.62
CA ALA A 115 0.85 1.71 -8.94
C ALA A 115 0.03 0.42 -9.12
N GLY A 116 0.02 -0.48 -8.13
CA GLY A 116 -0.75 -1.73 -8.18
C GLY A 116 -2.26 -1.50 -8.22
N LEU A 117 -2.75 -0.50 -7.48
CA LEU A 117 -4.17 -0.16 -7.43
C LEU A 117 -4.62 0.48 -8.74
N LEU A 118 -3.83 1.41 -9.30
CA LEU A 118 -4.07 1.98 -10.63
C LEU A 118 -4.05 0.91 -11.73
N LEU A 119 -3.10 -0.04 -11.68
CA LEU A 119 -3.05 -1.13 -12.65
C LEU A 119 -4.29 -2.04 -12.54
N SER A 120 -4.79 -2.28 -11.32
CA SER A 120 -6.01 -3.06 -11.11
C SER A 120 -7.24 -2.36 -11.68
N ILE A 121 -7.38 -1.05 -11.47
CA ILE A 121 -8.49 -0.25 -12.01
C ILE A 121 -8.42 -0.24 -13.55
N ALA A 122 -7.23 0.04 -14.11
CA ALA A 122 -7.02 0.01 -15.54
C ALA A 122 -7.34 -1.38 -16.14
N TYR A 123 -6.99 -2.45 -15.44
CA TYR A 123 -7.27 -3.82 -15.87
C TYR A 123 -8.77 -4.14 -15.93
N TYR A 124 -9.56 -3.69 -14.94
CA TYR A 124 -11.02 -3.86 -14.96
C TYR A 124 -11.72 -2.93 -15.95
N ALA A 125 -11.08 -1.85 -16.37
CA ALA A 125 -11.63 -0.91 -17.34
C ALA A 125 -11.45 -1.34 -18.81
N ILE A 126 -10.62 -2.37 -19.11
CA ILE A 126 -10.45 -2.86 -20.49
C ILE A 126 -11.62 -3.79 -20.84
N PRO A 127 -12.53 -3.40 -21.75
CA PRO A 127 -13.60 -4.28 -22.19
C PRO A 127 -13.00 -5.46 -22.95
N VAL A 128 -13.30 -6.67 -22.49
CA VAL A 128 -12.89 -7.90 -23.19
C VAL A 128 -13.83 -8.08 -24.39
N GLU A 129 -13.49 -7.48 -25.52
CA GLU A 129 -14.20 -7.76 -26.77
C GLU A 129 -13.97 -9.24 -27.16
N PRO A 130 -15.03 -9.99 -27.51
CA PRO A 130 -14.86 -11.36 -27.96
C PRO A 130 -13.99 -11.38 -29.23
N PRO A 131 -13.07 -12.35 -29.38
CA PRO A 131 -12.18 -12.42 -30.52
C PRO A 131 -13.00 -12.45 -31.81
N ALA A 132 -12.71 -11.51 -32.71
CA ALA A 132 -13.37 -11.40 -34.01
C ALA A 132 -13.28 -12.75 -34.75
N SER A 133 -14.43 -13.32 -35.10
CA SER A 133 -14.47 -14.60 -35.82
C SER A 133 -13.83 -14.45 -37.19
N LYS A 134 -12.80 -15.26 -37.48
CA LYS A 134 -11.97 -15.25 -38.71
C LYS A 134 -12.71 -15.59 -40.03
N ARG A 135 -14.04 -15.53 -40.09
CA ARG A 135 -14.79 -15.87 -41.30
C ARG A 135 -15.59 -14.67 -41.78
N ASN A 136 -15.19 -14.20 -42.96
CA ASN A 136 -15.68 -13.09 -43.78
C ASN A 136 -15.09 -11.71 -43.45
N PRO A 137 -14.29 -11.11 -44.36
CA PRO A 137 -13.93 -9.71 -44.27
C PRO A 137 -15.22 -8.90 -44.44
N ARG A 138 -15.79 -8.45 -43.32
CA ARG A 138 -16.89 -7.50 -43.35
C ARG A 138 -16.37 -6.17 -43.92
N PRO A 139 -17.16 -5.47 -44.75
CA PRO A 139 -16.80 -4.14 -45.24
C PRO A 139 -16.46 -3.23 -44.05
N ARG A 140 -15.41 -2.43 -44.17
CA ARG A 140 -14.96 -1.50 -43.12
C ARG A 140 -16.08 -0.50 -42.84
N LEU A 141 -16.89 -0.77 -41.82
CA LEU A 141 -17.90 0.17 -41.36
C LEU A 141 -17.21 1.45 -40.85
N PRO A 142 -17.73 2.65 -41.17
CA PRO A 142 -17.22 3.92 -40.68
C PRO A 142 -17.19 3.96 -39.15
N PHE A 143 -16.15 4.58 -38.59
CA PHE A 143 -15.88 4.64 -37.14
C PHE A 143 -17.11 5.00 -36.30
N TRP A 144 -17.93 5.95 -36.77
CA TRP A 144 -19.17 6.38 -36.11
C TRP A 144 -20.23 5.28 -35.97
N GLN A 145 -20.31 4.32 -36.90
CA GLN A 145 -21.23 3.19 -36.77
C GLN A 145 -20.71 2.15 -35.76
N ARG A 146 -19.40 2.03 -35.56
CA ARG A 146 -18.83 1.21 -34.48
C ARG A 146 -19.14 1.79 -33.11
N VAL A 147 -19.01 3.11 -32.95
CA VAL A 147 -19.37 3.80 -31.71
C VAL A 147 -20.86 3.64 -31.42
N LYS A 148 -21.74 3.82 -32.42
CA LYS A 148 -23.19 3.57 -32.25
C LYS A 148 -23.52 2.12 -31.90
N GLN A 149 -22.81 1.13 -32.47
CA GLN A 149 -22.99 -0.28 -32.12
C GLN A 149 -22.49 -0.59 -30.71
N GLN A 150 -21.38 0.02 -30.26
CA GLN A 150 -20.89 -0.10 -28.89
C GLN A 150 -21.88 0.49 -27.88
N VAL A 151 -22.46 1.66 -28.16
CA VAL A 151 -23.49 2.27 -27.29
C VAL A 151 -24.81 1.47 -27.32
N LYS A 152 -25.13 0.79 -28.43
CA LYS A 152 -26.36 -0.03 -28.53
C LYS A 152 -26.22 -1.41 -27.87
N LEU A 153 -25.00 -1.90 -27.69
CA LEU A 153 -24.71 -3.12 -26.92
C LEU A 153 -24.83 -2.91 -25.39
N GLU A 154 -25.00 -1.68 -24.91
CA GLU A 154 -25.18 -1.38 -23.48
C GLU A 154 -26.53 -1.83 -22.88
N ARG A 155 -27.43 -2.46 -23.64
CA ARG A 155 -28.68 -3.02 -23.08
C ARG A 155 -28.72 -4.54 -22.97
N ILE A 156 -27.62 -5.24 -23.16
CA ILE A 156 -27.49 -6.58 -22.57
C ILE A 156 -27.02 -6.33 -21.14
N ALA A 157 -27.96 -5.92 -20.28
CA ALA A 157 -27.74 -5.87 -18.86
C ALA A 157 -27.43 -7.29 -18.38
N ILE A 158 -26.15 -7.65 -18.36
CA ILE A 158 -25.69 -8.79 -17.59
C ILE A 158 -26.15 -8.44 -16.18
N ALA A 159 -27.16 -9.16 -15.67
CA ALA A 159 -27.61 -9.00 -14.30
C ALA A 159 -26.37 -9.16 -13.43
N LEU A 160 -25.86 -8.03 -12.93
CA LEU A 160 -24.76 -8.03 -12.00
C LEU A 160 -25.26 -8.90 -10.84
N PRO A 161 -24.52 -9.95 -10.45
CA PRO A 161 -24.91 -10.74 -9.30
C PRO A 161 -25.15 -9.74 -8.18
N SER A 162 -26.33 -9.79 -7.57
CA SER A 162 -26.69 -8.89 -6.48
C SER A 162 -25.62 -9.06 -5.40
N PHE A 163 -24.64 -8.16 -5.38
CA PHE A 163 -23.65 -8.16 -4.32
C PHE A 163 -24.47 -7.91 -3.06
N PRO A 164 -24.53 -8.86 -2.12
CA PRO A 164 -25.21 -8.60 -0.85
C PRO A 164 -24.61 -7.31 -0.31
N LYS A 165 -25.45 -6.40 0.21
CA LYS A 165 -25.11 -5.05 0.71
C LYS A 165 -24.12 -5.07 1.90
N ARG A 166 -23.06 -5.87 1.83
CA ARG A 166 -21.95 -5.91 2.76
C ARG A 166 -20.98 -4.83 2.30
N LYS A 167 -21.11 -3.70 2.99
CA LYS A 167 -20.27 -2.51 2.98
C LYS A 167 -18.89 -2.77 2.39
N LEU A 168 -18.70 -2.36 1.13
CA LEU A 168 -17.42 -2.30 0.43
C LEU A 168 -16.62 -1.07 0.92
N VAL A 169 -16.58 -0.90 2.23
CA VAL A 169 -15.87 0.15 2.96
C VAL A 169 -14.82 -0.61 3.74
N PHE A 170 -13.60 -0.82 3.25
CA PHE A 170 -12.52 -1.20 4.18
C PHE A 170 -11.09 -1.11 3.62
N VAL A 171 -10.88 -1.27 2.30
CA VAL A 171 -9.50 -1.37 1.78
C VAL A 171 -8.92 -0.02 1.32
N GLY A 172 -9.75 0.88 0.78
CA GLY A 172 -9.27 2.20 0.31
C GLY A 172 -9.02 3.21 1.43
N THR A 173 -9.80 3.16 2.51
CA THR A 173 -9.74 4.11 3.62
C THR A 173 -8.37 4.20 4.31
N PRO A 174 -7.70 3.09 4.69
CA PRO A 174 -6.38 3.18 5.33
C PRO A 174 -5.30 3.74 4.39
N LEU A 175 -5.37 3.43 3.09
CA LEU A 175 -4.43 3.98 2.11
C LEU A 175 -4.60 5.49 1.96
N ILE A 176 -5.84 5.96 1.84
CA ILE A 176 -6.14 7.39 1.77
C ILE A 176 -5.68 8.09 3.05
N ALA A 177 -5.95 7.52 4.22
CA ALA A 177 -5.50 8.07 5.50
C ALA A 177 -3.95 8.14 5.59
N ALA A 178 -3.24 7.12 5.10
CA ALA A 178 -1.78 7.14 5.06
C ALA A 178 -1.22 8.22 4.11
N ILE A 179 -1.83 8.39 2.93
CA ILE A 179 -1.44 9.43 1.96
C ILE A 179 -1.69 10.83 2.54
N VAL A 180 -2.86 11.04 3.15
CA VAL A 180 -3.22 12.32 3.79
C VAL A 180 -2.32 12.61 4.99
N GLY A 181 -2.02 11.61 5.81
CA GLY A 181 -1.08 11.75 6.93
C GLY A 181 0.31 12.15 6.44
N TYR A 182 0.85 11.43 5.44
CA TYR A 182 2.16 11.73 4.87
C TYR A 182 2.21 13.13 4.24
N SER A 183 1.21 13.52 3.45
CA SER A 183 1.17 14.84 2.82
C SER A 183 1.08 15.97 3.86
N ALA A 184 0.30 15.77 4.93
CA ALA A 184 0.21 16.73 6.03
C ALA A 184 1.57 16.93 6.73
N ASN A 185 2.37 15.88 6.92
CA ASN A 185 3.72 16.01 7.48
C ASN A 185 4.63 16.86 6.59
N VAL A 186 4.61 16.60 5.28
CA VAL A 186 5.44 17.33 4.32
C VAL A 186 5.07 18.81 4.30
N ILE A 187 3.78 19.14 4.21
CA ILE A 187 3.31 20.51 4.05
C ILE A 187 3.41 21.31 5.36
N LEU A 188 3.00 20.71 6.48
CA LEU A 188 2.86 21.46 7.74
C LEU A 188 4.17 21.54 8.54
N LEU A 189 5.12 20.63 8.34
CA LEU A 189 6.32 20.53 9.16
C LEU A 189 7.60 20.54 8.31
N GLN A 190 7.72 19.66 7.32
CA GLN A 190 8.96 19.56 6.53
C GLN A 190 9.20 20.80 5.66
N GLN A 191 8.19 21.29 4.95
CA GLN A 191 8.30 22.49 4.11
C GLN A 191 8.77 23.72 4.91
N PRO A 192 8.19 24.06 6.08
CA PRO A 192 8.72 25.13 6.92
C PRO A 192 10.20 24.96 7.29
N VAL A 193 10.66 23.74 7.59
CA VAL A 193 12.07 23.44 7.85
C VAL A 193 12.92 23.67 6.61
N ASP A 194 12.53 23.11 5.48
CA ASP A 194 13.25 23.25 4.21
C ASP A 194 13.38 24.73 3.81
N ASP A 195 12.32 25.51 4.00
CA ASP A 195 12.33 26.94 3.74
C ASP A 195 13.24 27.71 4.72
N VAL A 196 13.40 27.24 5.97
CA VAL A 196 14.38 27.82 6.92
C VAL A 196 15.79 27.53 6.44
N LEU A 197 16.10 26.26 6.13
CA LEU A 197 17.42 25.86 5.66
C LEU A 197 17.81 26.58 4.35
N ARG A 198 16.84 26.88 3.48
CA ARG A 198 17.07 27.64 2.23
C ARG A 198 17.22 29.14 2.43
N SER A 199 16.66 29.71 3.50
CA SER A 199 16.67 31.16 3.72
C SER A 199 18.08 31.73 4.00
N ASN A 200 18.96 30.93 4.60
CA ASN A 200 20.36 31.28 4.81
C ASN A 200 21.29 30.12 4.44
N PRO A 201 21.58 29.93 3.15
CA PRO A 201 22.40 28.82 2.68
C PRO A 201 23.82 28.86 3.25
N ALA A 202 24.38 30.05 3.51
CA ALA A 202 25.74 30.20 4.03
C ALA A 202 25.87 29.64 5.45
N ALA A 203 24.90 29.94 6.33
CA ALA A 203 24.90 29.44 7.69
C ALA A 203 24.46 27.97 7.76
N PHE A 204 23.49 27.54 6.96
CA PHE A 204 22.88 26.20 7.10
C PHE A 204 23.40 25.15 6.12
N ALA A 205 24.40 25.48 5.29
CA ALA A 205 25.02 24.53 4.35
C ALA A 205 25.63 23.32 5.08
N GLY A 206 25.04 22.14 4.85
CA GLY A 206 25.48 20.87 5.44
C GLY A 206 24.67 20.43 6.66
N MET A 207 23.60 21.13 7.00
CA MET A 207 22.60 20.66 7.95
C MET A 207 21.47 19.92 7.21
N ASN A 208 21.08 18.75 7.71
CA ASN A 208 19.90 18.03 7.23
C ASN A 208 18.97 17.77 8.42
N VAL A 209 17.76 18.32 8.33
CA VAL A 209 16.74 18.25 9.36
C VAL A 209 15.47 17.65 8.77
N SER A 210 14.86 16.73 9.50
CA SER A 210 13.53 16.21 9.19
C SER A 210 12.55 16.58 10.30
N ALA A 211 11.42 17.17 9.94
CA ALA A 211 10.33 17.44 10.87
C ALA A 211 9.08 16.66 10.48
N HIS A 212 8.52 15.92 11.42
CA HIS A 212 7.33 15.10 11.22
C HIS A 212 6.56 14.95 12.53
N TYR A 213 5.28 14.61 12.43
CA TYR A 213 4.47 14.20 13.56
C TYR A 213 4.93 12.84 14.06
N GLN A 214 4.73 12.57 15.35
CA GLN A 214 5.06 11.28 15.94
C GLN A 214 4.35 10.14 15.18
N TYR A 215 5.12 9.11 14.82
CA TYR A 215 4.70 8.00 13.97
C TYR A 215 4.12 8.41 12.61
N TYR A 216 4.41 9.63 12.13
CA TYR A 216 3.85 10.23 10.91
C TYR A 216 2.32 10.36 10.90
N MET A 217 1.63 10.11 12.01
CA MET A 217 0.16 10.09 12.06
C MET A 217 -0.45 10.78 13.28
N VAL A 218 0.27 10.92 14.40
CA VAL A 218 -0.31 11.47 15.64
C VAL A 218 -0.15 12.99 15.65
N PRO A 219 -1.22 13.76 15.34
CA PRO A 219 -1.13 15.21 15.42
C PRO A 219 -0.93 15.63 16.89
N GLY A 220 -0.04 16.58 17.10
CA GLY A 220 0.21 17.19 18.42
C GLY A 220 1.58 16.89 19.02
N VAL A 221 2.30 15.88 18.54
CA VAL A 221 3.72 15.67 18.92
C VAL A 221 4.57 15.87 17.68
N VAL A 222 5.42 16.89 17.67
CA VAL A 222 6.33 17.18 16.56
C VAL A 222 7.71 16.64 16.90
N VAL A 223 8.28 15.85 16.01
CA VAL A 223 9.65 15.37 16.08
C VAL A 223 10.50 16.23 15.16
N TYR A 224 11.44 16.99 15.73
CA TYR A 224 12.47 17.74 15.01
C TYR A 224 13.75 16.92 15.06
N ASP A 225 14.05 16.20 13.98
CA ASP A 225 15.15 15.24 13.90
C ASP A 225 16.31 15.77 13.07
N LEU A 226 17.43 16.00 13.75
CA LEU A 226 18.68 16.41 13.13
C LEU A 226 19.40 15.16 12.59
N ARG A 227 19.41 14.99 11.26
CA ARG A 227 19.95 13.79 10.58
C ARG A 227 21.46 13.89 10.36
N THR A 228 21.90 15.02 9.84
CA THR A 228 23.30 15.26 9.46
C THR A 228 23.69 16.69 9.80
N ILE A 229 24.93 16.85 10.26
CA ILE A 229 25.55 18.14 10.59
C ILE A 229 26.93 18.15 9.93
N GLY A 230 27.22 19.20 9.17
CA GLY A 230 28.54 19.40 8.57
C GLY A 230 29.59 19.81 9.62
N ILE A 231 30.87 19.54 9.33
CA ILE A 231 31.99 19.83 10.24
C ILE A 231 32.13 21.35 10.52
N ARG A 232 31.69 22.19 9.58
CA ARG A 232 31.75 23.66 9.68
C ARG A 232 30.56 24.28 10.44
N GLN A 233 29.55 23.47 10.77
CA GLN A 233 28.34 23.96 11.44
C GLN A 233 28.64 24.21 12.90
N THR A 234 28.30 25.40 13.39
CA THR A 234 28.47 25.74 14.80
C THR A 234 27.21 25.39 15.60
N PRO A 235 27.31 25.23 16.93
CA PRO A 235 26.12 25.07 17.77
C PRO A 235 25.09 26.21 17.62
N ILE A 236 25.57 27.44 17.40
CA ILE A 236 24.68 28.58 17.22
C ILE A 236 23.91 28.52 15.90
N ASP A 237 24.49 27.95 14.83
CA ASP A 237 23.78 27.75 13.56
C ASP A 237 22.63 26.75 13.73
N VAL A 238 22.88 25.63 14.43
CA VAL A 238 21.87 24.61 14.74
C VAL A 238 20.76 25.19 15.62
N HIS A 239 21.12 25.98 16.64
CA HIS A 239 20.15 26.64 17.51
C HIS A 239 19.28 27.61 16.70
N THR A 240 19.91 28.45 15.88
CA THR A 240 19.22 29.45 15.05
C THR A 240 18.25 28.80 14.06
N ALA A 241 18.66 27.70 13.42
CA ALA A 241 17.78 26.95 12.52
C ALA A 241 16.54 26.40 13.24
N PHE A 242 16.70 25.90 14.48
CA PHE A 242 15.58 25.46 15.31
C PHE A 242 14.64 26.62 15.70
N LEU A 243 15.19 27.79 16.02
CA LEU A 243 14.42 28.97 16.41
C LEU A 243 13.64 29.58 15.24
N GLU A 244 14.24 29.66 14.06
CA GLU A 244 13.54 30.08 12.84
C GLU A 244 12.41 29.11 12.49
N PHE A 245 12.62 27.80 12.70
CA PHE A 245 11.54 26.83 12.57
C PHE A 245 10.41 27.10 13.56
N ALA A 246 10.72 27.24 14.86
CA ALA A 246 9.75 27.53 15.91
C ALA A 246 8.94 28.80 15.59
N LYS A 247 9.59 29.85 15.08
CA LYS A 247 8.96 31.08 14.63
C LYS A 247 8.03 30.88 13.43
N LYS A 248 8.37 30.03 12.47
CA LYS A 248 7.48 29.75 11.31
C LYS A 248 6.23 28.98 11.72
N VAL A 249 6.36 27.98 12.59
CA VAL A 249 5.23 27.15 13.01
C VAL A 249 4.49 27.69 14.24
N ARG A 250 4.83 28.89 14.73
CA ARG A 250 4.28 29.46 15.97
C ARG A 250 2.76 29.57 15.99
N ASN A 251 2.10 29.72 14.85
CA ASN A 251 0.63 29.80 14.79
C ASN A 251 -0.06 28.46 15.14
N ASN A 252 0.68 27.36 15.13
CA ASN A 252 0.16 26.03 15.44
C ASN A 252 0.34 25.73 16.94
N ARG A 253 -0.64 25.02 17.50
CA ARG A 253 -0.59 24.53 18.88
C ARG A 253 -0.19 23.05 18.89
N TYR A 254 0.90 22.75 19.55
CA TYR A 254 1.37 21.39 19.77
C TYR A 254 1.20 21.00 21.23
N LYS A 255 1.12 19.70 21.51
CA LYS A 255 1.16 19.16 22.86
C LYS A 255 2.60 19.06 23.35
N ARG A 256 3.51 18.59 22.48
CA ARG A 256 4.93 18.38 22.79
C ARG A 256 5.77 18.50 21.53
N VAL A 257 7.02 18.93 21.68
CA VAL A 257 8.03 18.88 20.63
C VAL A 257 9.20 18.04 21.13
N GLU A 258 9.66 17.10 20.31
CA GLU A 258 10.74 16.17 20.59
C GLU A 258 11.93 16.52 19.70
N LEU A 259 13.08 16.78 20.30
CA LEU A 259 14.33 16.95 19.58
C LEU A 259 15.02 15.60 19.47
N SER A 260 15.24 15.18 18.23
CA SER A 260 15.90 13.92 17.91
C SER A 260 17.22 14.17 17.20
N TYR A 261 18.12 13.20 17.32
CA TYR A 261 19.32 13.12 16.52
C TYR A 261 19.39 11.73 15.90
N ARG A 262 19.44 11.68 14.56
CA ARG A 262 19.45 10.43 13.78
C ARG A 262 18.34 9.46 14.17
N GLY A 263 17.15 9.99 14.45
CA GLY A 263 15.97 9.22 14.84
C GLY A 263 15.94 8.76 16.31
N THR A 264 16.91 9.17 17.13
CA THR A 264 16.87 8.94 18.58
C THR A 264 16.47 10.22 19.29
N THR A 265 15.35 10.18 20.02
CA THR A 265 14.87 11.31 20.82
C THR A 265 15.82 11.56 21.99
N LYS A 266 16.15 12.83 22.22
CA LYS A 266 17.10 13.28 23.26
C LYS A 266 16.44 14.20 24.25
N PHE A 267 15.66 15.13 23.73
CA PHE A 267 14.97 16.13 24.53
C PHE A 267 13.51 16.22 24.13
N SER A 268 12.69 16.66 25.09
CA SER A 268 11.32 17.04 24.84
C SER A 268 11.00 18.37 25.53
N ILE A 269 10.13 19.14 24.91
CA ILE A 269 9.63 20.41 25.44
C ILE A 269 8.11 20.42 25.29
N ASP A 270 7.41 21.01 26.25
CA ASP A 270 5.98 21.18 26.14
C ASP A 270 5.64 22.16 25.00
N GLY A 271 4.50 21.95 24.35
CA GLY A 271 4.15 22.75 23.18
C GLY A 271 3.80 24.20 23.49
N ALA A 272 3.46 24.54 24.74
CA ALA A 272 3.21 25.92 25.16
C ALA A 272 4.52 26.71 25.27
N SER A 273 5.54 26.12 25.89
CA SER A 273 6.90 26.64 25.90
C SER A 273 7.46 26.76 24.49
N PHE A 274 7.28 25.75 23.63
CA PHE A 274 7.71 25.83 22.23
C PHE A 274 7.05 26.98 21.46
N HIS A 275 5.75 27.18 21.64
CA HIS A 275 5.04 28.33 21.07
C HIS A 275 5.62 29.66 21.56
N LYS A 276 5.86 29.78 22.88
CA LYS A 276 6.48 30.97 23.48
C LYS A 276 7.88 31.24 22.92
N ILE A 277 8.67 30.21 22.63
CA ILE A 277 9.99 30.36 21.97
C ILE A 277 9.84 31.03 20.61
N GLY A 278 8.89 30.56 19.79
CA GLY A 278 8.61 31.14 18.48
C GLY A 278 8.18 32.61 18.56
N ASP A 279 7.37 32.96 19.55
CA ASP A 279 6.91 34.33 19.78
C ASP A 279 8.04 35.26 20.27
N GLU A 280 8.82 34.84 21.25
CA GLU A 280 9.94 35.64 21.79
C GLU A 280 11.04 35.84 20.75
N TYR A 281 11.34 34.81 19.96
CA TYR A 281 12.28 34.96 18.84
C TYR A 281 11.74 35.88 17.74
N ALA A 282 10.44 35.84 17.44
CA ALA A 282 9.82 36.79 16.51
C ALA A 282 9.92 38.25 17.00
N LYS A 283 9.86 38.48 18.31
CA LYS A 283 10.08 39.79 18.96
C LYS A 283 11.57 40.17 19.07
N ARG A 284 12.49 39.29 18.66
CA ARG A 284 13.96 39.45 18.79
C ARG A 284 14.44 39.54 20.24
N ASN A 285 13.78 38.85 21.16
CA ASN A 285 14.23 38.75 22.55
C ASN A 285 15.36 37.72 22.68
N PHE A 286 16.58 38.12 22.33
CA PHE A 286 17.74 37.22 22.30
C PHE A 286 18.13 36.68 23.68
N ASP A 287 17.92 37.44 24.75
CA ASP A 287 18.23 37.00 26.11
C ASP A 287 17.39 35.78 26.51
N TYR A 288 16.08 35.83 26.23
CA TYR A 288 15.21 34.69 26.46
C TYR A 288 15.66 33.48 25.64
N VAL A 289 15.95 33.71 24.36
CA VAL A 289 16.23 32.67 23.38
C VAL A 289 17.57 31.97 23.59
N LEU A 290 18.60 32.68 24.06
CA LEU A 290 19.92 32.12 24.29
C LEU A 290 20.03 31.46 25.67
N TYR A 291 19.45 32.07 26.71
CA TYR A 291 19.72 31.66 28.09
C TYR A 291 18.57 30.89 28.73
N THR A 292 17.32 31.19 28.37
CA THR A 292 16.15 30.52 28.96
C THR A 292 15.82 29.23 28.22
N VAL A 293 15.89 29.24 26.89
CA VAL A 293 15.49 28.09 26.04
C VAL A 293 16.14 26.77 26.42
N PRO A 294 17.46 26.66 26.62
CA PRO A 294 18.09 25.38 26.95
C PRO A 294 17.53 24.73 28.22
N ARG A 295 17.02 25.54 29.15
CA ARG A 295 16.48 25.09 30.45
C ARG A 295 15.05 24.56 30.36
N LEU A 296 14.32 24.86 29.27
CA LEU A 296 12.95 24.41 29.05
C LEU A 296 12.88 22.95 28.57
N PHE A 297 14.01 22.39 28.13
CA PHE A 297 14.08 21.04 27.60
C PHE A 297 14.25 20.00 28.70
N HIS A 298 13.41 18.98 28.66
CA HIS A 298 13.46 17.80 29.51
C HIS A 298 14.20 16.71 28.77
N ARG A 299 15.28 16.20 29.37
CA ARG A 299 16.05 15.09 28.80
C ARG A 299 15.30 13.78 28.99
N GLU A 300 15.16 13.02 27.93
CA GLU A 300 14.50 11.72 27.99
C GLU A 300 15.41 10.71 28.72
N GLY A 301 14.88 10.07 29.75
CA GLY A 301 15.59 9.02 30.52
C GLY A 301 16.54 9.51 31.62
N SER A 302 16.58 10.80 31.97
CA SER A 302 17.35 11.28 33.14
C SER A 302 16.51 12.19 34.04
N SER A 303 16.37 11.81 35.32
CA SER A 303 15.68 12.60 36.34
C SER A 303 16.51 13.74 36.94
N ASP A 304 17.83 13.79 36.67
CA ASP A 304 18.73 14.78 37.25
C ASP A 304 19.42 15.62 36.19
N ILE A 305 18.93 16.84 35.98
CA ILE A 305 19.70 17.91 35.34
C ILE A 305 20.53 18.55 36.45
N LYS A 306 21.84 18.24 36.51
CA LYS A 306 22.76 18.96 37.40
C LYS A 306 22.65 20.46 37.09
N PRO A 307 22.44 21.32 38.09
CA PRO A 307 22.35 22.77 37.87
C PRO A 307 23.65 23.24 37.22
N VAL A 308 23.52 23.88 36.05
CA VAL A 308 24.65 24.42 35.29
C VAL A 308 25.08 25.74 35.91
N ALA A 309 26.39 25.93 36.11
CA ALA A 309 26.93 27.07 36.84
C ALA A 309 26.84 28.41 36.09
N SER A 310 26.74 28.42 34.75
CA SER A 310 26.61 29.64 33.95
C SER A 310 25.64 29.47 32.76
N ASP A 311 24.99 30.57 32.36
CA ASP A 311 24.02 30.59 31.24
C ASP A 311 24.66 30.30 29.88
N ARG A 312 25.88 30.78 29.65
CA ARG A 312 26.62 30.52 28.41
C ARG A 312 27.00 29.05 28.29
N ASP A 313 27.41 28.43 29.39
CA ASP A 313 27.76 27.01 29.41
C ASP A 313 26.53 26.12 29.23
N ALA A 314 25.34 26.58 29.66
CA ALA A 314 24.10 25.83 29.52
C ALA A 314 23.73 25.60 28.05
N LEU A 315 23.87 26.61 27.19
CA LEU A 315 23.60 26.46 25.75
C LEU A 315 24.57 25.46 25.11
N LEU A 316 25.88 25.58 25.38
CA LEU A 316 26.89 24.66 24.84
C LEU A 316 26.68 23.23 25.33
N GLN A 317 26.38 23.08 26.62
CA GLN A 317 26.09 21.78 27.22
C GLN A 317 24.83 21.14 26.62
N PHE A 318 23.79 21.93 26.34
CA PHE A 318 22.59 21.48 25.65
C PHE A 318 22.92 20.87 24.28
N HIS A 319 23.69 21.59 23.44
CA HIS A 319 24.09 21.08 22.12
C HIS A 319 25.00 19.84 22.20
N ARG A 320 25.92 19.80 23.16
CA ARG A 320 26.76 18.62 23.42
C ARG A 320 25.94 17.39 23.77
N GLN A 321 24.88 17.56 24.57
CA GLN A 321 23.98 16.47 24.95
C GLN A 321 23.03 16.06 23.82
N TRP A 322 22.65 17.00 22.95
CA TRP A 322 21.74 16.74 21.84
C TRP A 322 22.41 15.86 20.77
N TYR A 323 23.56 16.29 20.23
CA TYR A 323 24.23 15.56 19.16
C TYR A 323 25.72 15.30 19.42
N GLY A 324 26.37 16.06 20.31
CA GLY A 324 27.83 16.01 20.51
C GLY A 324 28.44 14.71 21.04
N ASN A 325 27.62 13.76 21.51
CA ASN A 325 28.11 12.44 21.94
C ASN A 325 28.54 11.53 20.76
N ASP A 326 28.13 11.86 19.53
CA ASP A 326 28.53 11.11 18.33
C ASP A 326 29.99 11.45 17.96
N GLN A 327 30.81 10.41 17.72
CA GLN A 327 32.23 10.56 17.33
C GLN A 327 32.41 11.49 16.13
N LEU A 328 31.49 11.46 15.17
CA LEU A 328 31.53 12.29 13.96
C LEU A 328 31.29 13.78 14.24
N THR A 329 30.69 14.11 15.38
CA THR A 329 30.34 15.48 15.76
C THR A 329 31.20 16.03 16.89
N ARG A 330 32.16 15.25 17.41
CA ARG A 330 33.06 15.71 18.48
C ARG A 330 33.87 16.95 18.10
N SER A 331 34.26 17.09 16.83
CA SER A 331 34.95 18.29 16.33
C SER A 331 34.04 19.53 16.38
N VAL A 332 32.75 19.37 16.08
CA VAL A 332 31.75 20.44 16.17
C VAL A 332 31.46 20.82 17.64
N ALA A 333 31.42 19.83 18.53
CA ALA A 333 31.21 20.04 19.97
C ALA A 333 32.39 20.75 20.67
N ASN A 334 33.58 20.61 20.12
CA ASN A 334 34.82 21.18 20.63
C ASN A 334 35.27 22.45 19.88
N GLY A 335 34.62 22.78 18.76
CA GLY A 335 34.90 23.95 17.92
C GLY A 335 34.30 25.22 18.52
N LEU A 336 34.94 25.72 19.58
CA LEU A 336 34.94 27.11 19.99
C LEU A 336 36.37 27.64 19.94
#